data_AF-A0A849KZF9-F1
#
_entry.id   AF-A0A849KZF9-F1
#
_cell.length_a   1.000
_cell.length_b   1.000
_cell.length_c   1.000
_cell.angle_alpha   90.00
_cell.angle_beta   90.00
_cell.angle_gamma   90.00
#
_symmetry.space_group_name_H-M   'P 1'
#
loop_
_entity.id
_entity.type
_entity.pdbx_description
1 polymer ?
#
loop_
_entity_poly.entity_id
_entity_poly.type
_entity_poly.pdbx_seq_one_letter_code
_entity_poly.pdbx_strand_id
1 'polypeptide(L)'
;MYPTVTSAVVLAAITLAGPATADHLIRLERPPDVAALKTVYLACERRAQTTRIDEREYQLCATIYEELKQHGFAGSFRALHAWYVAARRTLPPRQPSDDRPVTLRTLLEVYRVKA
;
A
#
# COMPACT_ATOMS: atom_id res chain seq x y z
N MET A 1 2.03 37.86 57.50
CA MET A 1 1.80 36.43 57.83
C MET A 1 1.08 35.80 56.64
N TYR A 2 1.75 34.94 55.87
CA TYR A 2 1.16 34.19 54.75
C TYR A 2 0.52 32.89 55.28
N PRO A 3 -0.48 32.36 54.59
CA PRO A 3 -0.36 30.93 54.28
C PRO A 3 -0.60 30.63 52.79
N THR A 4 0.45 30.02 52.22
CA THR A 4 0.41 28.82 51.34
C THR A 4 -0.67 28.75 50.26
N VAL A 5 -0.28 29.11 49.03
CA VAL A 5 -0.97 28.72 47.80
C VAL A 5 -0.58 27.28 47.46
N THR A 6 -1.46 26.31 47.74
CA THR A 6 -1.28 24.91 47.33
C THR A 6 -1.76 24.72 45.89
N SER A 7 -0.80 24.50 44.99
CA SER A 7 -1.03 24.03 43.62
C SER A 7 -1.69 22.65 43.63
N ALA A 8 -2.80 22.48 42.92
CA ALA A 8 -3.33 21.19 42.52
C ALA A 8 -3.45 21.18 40.98
N VAL A 9 -2.42 20.65 40.31
CA VAL A 9 -2.48 20.35 38.88
C VAL A 9 -3.17 19.00 38.75
N VAL A 10 -4.44 19.00 38.32
CA VAL A 10 -5.16 17.77 37.98
C VAL A 10 -4.83 17.41 36.53
N LEU A 11 -3.87 16.51 36.33
CA LEU A 11 -3.65 15.85 35.05
C LEU A 11 -4.71 14.76 34.87
N ALA A 12 -5.79 15.07 34.15
CA ALA A 12 -6.73 14.07 33.67
C ALA A 12 -6.13 13.33 32.48
N ALA A 13 -5.66 12.11 32.71
CA ALA A 13 -5.21 11.20 31.66
C ALA A 13 -6.43 10.73 30.83
N ILE A 14 -6.58 11.27 29.63
CA ILE A 14 -7.58 10.82 28.66
C ILE A 14 -7.05 9.52 28.02
N THR A 15 -7.43 8.37 28.56
CA THR A 15 -7.21 7.09 27.87
C THR A 15 -8.28 6.90 26.79
N LEU A 16 -8.02 7.44 25.60
CA LEU A 16 -8.75 7.07 24.38
C LEU A 16 -8.32 5.66 23.93
N ALA A 17 -8.86 4.64 24.59
CA ALA A 17 -8.86 3.28 24.06
C ALA A 17 -10.06 3.14 23.12
N GLY A 18 -9.95 3.69 21.92
CA GLY A 18 -10.87 3.32 20.83
C GLY A 18 -10.57 1.88 20.40
N PRO A 19 -11.58 1.02 20.17
CA PRO A 19 -11.34 -0.27 19.56
C PRO A 19 -10.93 -0.01 18.11
N ALA A 20 -9.63 -0.02 17.86
CA ALA A 20 -9.12 -0.10 16.50
C ALA A 20 -9.68 -1.40 15.90
N THR A 21 -10.56 -1.26 14.92
CA THR A 21 -10.88 -2.32 13.96
C THR A 21 -9.61 -2.64 13.15
N ALA A 22 -8.67 -3.32 13.80
CA ALA A 22 -7.40 -3.77 13.23
C ALA A 22 -7.45 -5.25 12.79
N ASP A 23 -8.66 -5.84 12.75
CA ASP A 23 -8.88 -7.26 12.43
C ASP A 23 -9.42 -7.46 11.00
N HIS A 24 -9.05 -6.55 10.09
CA HIS A 24 -9.21 -6.77 8.65
C HIS A 24 -7.89 -6.62 7.89
N LEU A 25 -6.78 -6.86 8.59
CA LEU A 25 -5.55 -7.26 7.93
C LEU A 25 -5.74 -8.74 7.59
N ILE A 26 -6.13 -9.01 6.34
CA ILE A 26 -5.97 -10.35 5.77
C ILE A 26 -4.52 -10.71 6.01
N ARG A 27 -4.24 -11.53 7.03
CA ARG A 27 -2.91 -12.02 7.33
C ARG A 27 -2.60 -13.05 6.26
N LEU A 28 -2.06 -12.57 5.16
CA LEU A 28 -1.64 -13.42 4.06
C LEU A 28 -0.47 -14.22 4.60
N GLU A 29 -0.72 -15.50 4.89
CA GLU A 29 0.20 -16.41 5.60
C GLU A 29 1.52 -16.64 4.86
N ARG A 30 1.62 -16.14 3.62
CA ARG A 30 2.78 -16.26 2.75
C ARG A 30 3.23 -14.87 2.29
N PRO A 31 4.56 -14.60 2.29
CA PRO A 31 5.08 -13.39 1.67
C PRO A 31 4.64 -13.30 0.20
N PRO A 32 4.32 -12.10 -0.30
CA PRO A 32 3.86 -11.93 -1.68
C PRO A 32 4.95 -12.29 -2.68
N ASP A 33 4.54 -12.73 -3.87
CA ASP A 33 5.47 -12.95 -4.98
C ASP A 33 5.96 -11.60 -5.51
N VAL A 34 7.23 -11.28 -5.28
CA VAL A 34 7.86 -10.02 -5.70
C VAL A 34 7.81 -9.83 -7.22
N ALA A 35 7.89 -10.90 -8.02
CA ALA A 35 7.78 -10.80 -9.47
C ALA A 35 6.35 -10.45 -9.90
N ALA A 36 5.36 -11.02 -9.21
CA ALA A 36 3.95 -10.66 -9.42
C ALA A 36 3.68 -9.21 -9.00
N LEU A 37 4.19 -8.78 -7.83
CA LEU A 37 4.09 -7.39 -7.36
C LEU A 37 4.66 -6.40 -8.39
N LYS A 38 5.84 -6.68 -8.95
CA LYS A 38 6.45 -5.86 -10.01
C LYS A 38 5.56 -5.78 -11.24
N THR A 39 5.00 -6.90 -11.68
CA THR A 39 4.11 -6.96 -12.84
C THR A 39 2.84 -6.14 -12.63
N VAL A 40 2.18 -6.32 -11.49
CA VAL A 40 0.93 -5.62 -11.16
C VAL A 40 1.18 -4.14 -10.94
N TYR A 41 2.29 -3.77 -10.30
CA TYR A 41 2.68 -2.36 -10.14
C TYR A 41 2.83 -1.65 -11.49
N LEU A 42 3.48 -2.28 -12.47
CA LEU A 42 3.62 -1.68 -13.81
C LEU A 42 2.28 -1.55 -14.53
N ALA A 43 1.32 -2.45 -14.28
CA ALA A 43 -0.04 -2.32 -14.79
C ALA A 43 -0.78 -1.13 -14.13
N CYS A 44 -0.67 -0.98 -12.80
CA CYS A 44 -1.21 0.17 -12.07
C CYS A 44 -0.67 1.50 -12.62
N GLU A 45 0.64 1.61 -12.80
CA GLU A 45 1.29 2.81 -13.34
C GLU A 45 0.82 3.15 -14.75
N ARG A 46 0.68 2.13 -15.61
CA ARG A 46 0.19 2.31 -16.98
C ARG A 46 -1.28 2.75 -17.01
N ARG A 47 -2.11 2.21 -16.12
CA ARG A 47 -3.52 2.58 -16.03
C ARG A 47 -3.71 4.00 -15.51
N ALA A 48 -2.99 4.37 -14.44
CA ALA A 48 -3.03 5.70 -13.85
C ALA A 48 -2.59 6.82 -14.82
N GLN A 49 -1.72 6.50 -15.77
CA GLN A 49 -1.29 7.45 -16.82
C GLN A 49 -2.33 7.68 -17.92
N THR A 50 -3.32 6.80 -18.06
CA THR A 50 -4.10 6.71 -19.30
C THR A 50 -5.60 6.83 -19.10
N THR A 51 -6.09 6.50 -17.91
CA THR A 51 -7.49 6.69 -17.56
C THR A 51 -7.63 7.13 -16.11
N ARG A 52 -8.77 7.70 -15.78
CA ARG A 52 -9.14 7.96 -14.40
C ARG A 52 -9.41 6.60 -13.74
N ILE A 53 -8.57 6.23 -12.79
CA ILE A 53 -8.80 5.11 -11.89
C ILE A 53 -9.83 5.50 -10.84
N ASP A 54 -10.70 4.57 -10.45
CA ASP A 54 -11.66 4.80 -9.36
C ASP A 54 -10.98 4.65 -7.98
N GLU A 55 -11.68 5.07 -6.93
CA GLU A 55 -11.13 5.04 -5.57
C GLU A 55 -10.74 3.63 -5.12
N ARG A 56 -11.54 2.61 -5.44
CA ARG A 56 -11.27 1.23 -5.03
C ARG A 56 -9.99 0.74 -5.69
N GLU A 57 -9.84 0.97 -6.98
CA GLU A 57 -8.63 0.62 -7.69
C GLU A 57 -7.40 1.40 -7.21
N TYR A 58 -7.56 2.69 -6.92
CA TYR A 58 -6.48 3.49 -6.35
C TYR A 58 -5.95 2.87 -5.06
N GLN A 59 -6.83 2.45 -4.15
CA GLN A 59 -6.44 1.78 -2.91
C GLN A 59 -5.72 0.44 -3.15
N LEU A 60 -6.16 -0.33 -4.15
CA LEU A 60 -5.48 -1.58 -4.54
C LEU A 60 -4.07 -1.30 -5.08
N CYS A 61 -3.93 -0.31 -5.95
CA CYS A 61 -2.63 0.08 -6.51
C CYS A 61 -1.69 0.66 -5.44
N ALA A 62 -2.21 1.44 -4.48
CA ALA A 62 -1.45 1.92 -3.33
C ALA A 62 -0.96 0.75 -2.45
N THR A 63 -1.80 -0.25 -2.23
CA THR A 63 -1.42 -1.48 -1.52
C THR A 63 -0.29 -2.21 -2.25
N ILE A 64 -0.42 -2.44 -3.56
CA ILE A 64 0.64 -3.06 -4.39
C ILE A 64 1.96 -2.28 -4.31
N TYR A 65 1.91 -0.96 -4.35
CA TYR A 65 3.09 -0.10 -4.22
C TYR A 65 3.78 -0.30 -2.87
N GLU A 66 3.04 -0.27 -1.77
CA GLU A 66 3.59 -0.46 -0.42
C GLU A 66 4.20 -1.85 -0.27
N GLU A 67 3.49 -2.89 -0.69
CA GLU A 67 3.97 -4.28 -0.65
C GLU A 67 5.23 -4.47 -1.50
N LEU A 68 5.26 -3.92 -2.72
CA LEU A 68 6.45 -3.97 -3.57
C LEU A 68 7.63 -3.24 -2.93
N LYS A 69 7.39 -2.07 -2.33
CA LYS A 69 8.42 -1.29 -1.66
C LYS A 69 8.99 -2.08 -0.48
N GLN A 70 8.16 -2.67 0.36
CA GLN A 70 8.60 -3.45 1.52
C GLN A 70 9.32 -4.74 1.10
N HIS A 71 8.71 -5.56 0.25
CA HIS A 71 9.20 -6.90 -0.06
C HIS A 71 10.22 -6.96 -1.21
N GLY A 72 10.14 -6.04 -2.17
CA GLY A 72 11.03 -6.01 -3.34
C GLY A 72 12.22 -5.06 -3.20
N PHE A 73 12.12 -4.06 -2.31
CA PHE A 73 13.10 -2.96 -2.22
C PHE A 73 13.46 -2.58 -0.78
N ALA A 74 13.16 -3.42 0.21
CA ALA A 74 13.49 -3.21 1.62
C ALA A 74 13.06 -1.84 2.15
N GLY A 75 11.86 -1.39 1.77
CA GLY A 75 11.29 -0.09 2.16
C GLY A 75 11.83 1.11 1.38
N SER A 76 12.80 0.93 0.48
CA SER A 76 13.48 2.03 -0.22
C SER A 76 12.69 2.52 -1.43
N PHE A 77 12.03 3.68 -1.27
CA PHE A 77 11.41 4.38 -2.40
C PHE A 77 12.42 4.69 -3.51
N ARG A 78 13.63 5.12 -3.17
CA ARG A 78 14.67 5.45 -4.16
C ARG A 78 15.02 4.25 -5.03
N ALA A 79 15.14 3.06 -4.44
CA ALA A 79 15.44 1.84 -5.19
C ALA A 79 14.26 1.40 -6.08
N LEU A 80 13.02 1.47 -5.56
CA LEU A 80 11.81 1.18 -6.33
C LEU A 80 11.70 2.13 -7.53
N HIS A 81 11.85 3.43 -7.31
CA HIS A 81 11.75 4.43 -8.37
C HIS A 81 12.85 4.24 -9.43
N ALA A 82 14.10 3.99 -9.03
CA ALA A 82 15.18 3.71 -9.97
C ALA A 82 14.89 2.47 -10.83
N TRP A 83 14.37 1.40 -10.22
CA TRP A 83 13.93 0.22 -10.95
C TRP A 83 12.78 0.53 -11.91
N TYR A 84 11.75 1.26 -11.47
CA TYR A 84 10.61 1.63 -12.30
C TYR A 84 11.03 2.43 -13.54
N VAL A 85 11.91 3.41 -13.38
CA VAL A 85 12.44 4.22 -14.48
C VAL A 85 13.21 3.36 -15.48
N ALA A 86 13.94 2.34 -15.01
CA ALA A 86 14.60 1.38 -15.90
C ALA A 86 13.58 0.46 -16.60
N ALA A 87 12.65 -0.12 -15.84
CA ALA A 87 11.66 -1.09 -16.32
C ALA A 87 10.73 -0.50 -17.38
N ARG A 88 10.30 0.76 -17.21
CA ARG A 88 9.38 1.40 -18.17
C ARG A 88 10.00 1.61 -19.56
N ARG A 89 11.33 1.61 -19.67
CA ARG A 89 12.04 1.71 -20.97
C ARG A 89 12.03 0.39 -21.75
N THR A 90 11.86 -0.73 -21.06
CA THR A 90 11.83 -2.08 -21.64
C THR A 90 10.41 -2.62 -21.78
N LEU A 91 9.41 -1.87 -21.32
CA LEU A 91 8.02 -2.27 -21.42
C LEU A 91 7.58 -2.30 -22.90
N PRO A 92 6.81 -3.31 -23.31
CA PRO A 92 6.25 -3.32 -24.65
C PRO A 92 5.28 -2.15 -24.84
N PRO A 93 5.02 -1.75 -26.10
CA PRO A 93 3.97 -0.80 -26.43
C PRO A 93 2.65 -1.18 -25.75
N ARG A 94 1.87 -0.15 -25.42
CA ARG A 94 0.54 -0.30 -24.82
C ARG A 94 -0.28 -1.37 -25.56
N GLN A 95 -0.88 -2.26 -24.80
CA GLN A 95 -1.80 -3.29 -25.27
C GLN A 95 -3.21 -3.00 -24.71
N PRO A 96 -4.30 -3.38 -25.41
CA PRO A 96 -5.67 -3.23 -24.90
C PRO A 96 -5.91 -3.92 -23.55
N SER A 97 -5.15 -4.97 -23.23
CA SER A 97 -5.21 -5.66 -21.94
C SER A 97 -4.85 -4.78 -20.74
N ASP A 98 -4.12 -3.68 -20.97
CA ASP A 98 -3.67 -2.74 -19.96
C ASP A 98 -4.77 -1.82 -19.45
N ASP A 99 -5.89 -1.73 -20.18
CA ASP A 99 -7.07 -0.97 -19.77
C ASP A 99 -7.96 -1.72 -18.77
N ARG A 100 -7.64 -2.99 -18.49
CA ARG A 100 -8.40 -3.76 -17.52
C ARG A 100 -8.17 -3.24 -16.10
N PRO A 101 -9.21 -3.21 -15.25
CA PRO A 101 -9.07 -2.86 -13.86
C PRO A 101 -8.15 -3.80 -13.10
N VAL A 102 -7.33 -3.22 -12.23
CA VAL A 102 -6.70 -3.97 -11.14
C VAL A 102 -7.79 -4.24 -10.10
N THR A 103 -7.95 -5.50 -9.74
CA THR A 103 -9.05 -5.95 -8.87
C THR A 103 -8.53 -6.70 -7.65
N LEU A 104 -9.42 -6.99 -6.69
CA LEU A 104 -9.09 -7.82 -5.53
C LEU A 104 -8.56 -9.20 -5.93
N ARG A 105 -9.05 -9.76 -7.06
CA ARG A 105 -8.53 -11.02 -7.60
C ARG A 105 -7.05 -10.93 -7.94
N THR A 106 -6.61 -9.79 -8.48
CA THR A 106 -5.20 -9.52 -8.79
C THR A 106 -4.35 -9.55 -7.51
N LEU A 107 -4.85 -8.98 -6.40
CA LEU A 107 -4.16 -9.10 -5.11
C LEU A 107 -4.08 -10.57 -4.67
N LEU A 108 -5.19 -11.32 -4.69
CA LEU A 108 -5.18 -12.73 -4.26
C LEU A 108 -4.18 -13.57 -5.06
N GLU A 109 -4.05 -13.32 -6.36
CA GLU A 109 -3.07 -13.96 -7.24
C GLU A 109 -1.61 -13.65 -6.82
N VAL A 110 -1.32 -12.40 -6.46
CA VAL A 110 0.02 -11.97 -5.97
C VAL A 110 0.42 -12.72 -4.71
N TYR A 111 -0.52 -12.96 -3.81
CA TYR A 111 -0.26 -13.72 -2.58
C TYR A 111 -0.40 -15.24 -2.77
N ARG A 112 -0.67 -15.69 -4.00
CA ARG A 112 -0.94 -17.10 -4.34
C ARG A 112 -2.03 -17.71 -3.46
N VAL A 113 -3.00 -16.88 -3.06
CA VAL A 113 -4.19 -17.32 -2.35
C VAL A 113 -5.21 -17.74 -3.41
N LYS A 114 -5.71 -18.97 -3.30
CA LYS A 114 -6.85 -19.39 -4.14
C LYS A 114 -8.06 -18.55 -3.73
N ALA A 115 -8.64 -17.84 -4.69
CA ALA A 115 -9.92 -17.14 -4.54
C ALA A 115 -11.07 -18.14 -4.40
#